data_AF-A0A7C8MXM2-F1
#
_entry.id   AF-A0A7C8MXM2-F1
#
_cell.length_a   1.000
_cell.length_b   1.000
_cell.length_c   1.000
_cell.angle_alpha   90.00
_cell.angle_beta   90.00
_cell.angle_gamma   90.00
#
_symmetry.space_group_name_H-M   'P 1'
#
loop_
_entity.id
_entity.type
_entity.pdbx_description
1 polymer ?
#
loop_
_entity_poly.entity_id
_entity_poly.type
_entity_poly.pdbx_seq_one_letter_code
_entity_poly.pdbx_strand_id
1 'polypeptide(L)'
;MRSRWNPLHTAMYMWNKNSLANVLLSYLGDRTEMAHSIEARTPFLDHHLTEYANGLPPSVKLRYAAESENSELGPIWTKSSRVSMSLNEKWILRQAVRPYITDELYKRKKHPFFAPFRWANDGPSHRMFKALLTQEAVEQLGFVNRATVQRCIVVAWREESDPKSFRLLWRLGDAGSTHECSEDGLVRLGNH
;
A
#
# COMPACT_ATOMS: atom_id res chain seq x y z
N MET A 1 5.58 4.60 -26.47
CA MET A 1 6.04 3.59 -25.48
C MET A 1 5.69 2.16 -25.88
N ARG A 2 4.44 1.83 -26.26
CA ARG A 2 3.98 0.45 -26.53
C ARG A 2 4.78 -0.35 -27.59
N SER A 3 5.38 0.30 -28.57
CA SER A 3 6.12 -0.38 -29.66
C SER A 3 7.63 -0.54 -29.42
N ARG A 4 8.22 0.22 -28.49
CA ARG A 4 9.68 0.25 -28.28
C ARG A 4 10.12 -0.56 -27.06
N TRP A 5 9.27 -0.63 -26.02
CA TRP A 5 9.60 -1.29 -24.77
C TRP A 5 8.71 -2.51 -24.57
N ASN A 6 9.30 -3.57 -24.02
CA ASN A 6 8.52 -4.72 -23.58
C ASN A 6 7.43 -4.26 -22.57
N PRO A 7 6.20 -4.80 -22.65
CA PRO A 7 5.11 -4.42 -21.75
C PRO A 7 5.48 -4.51 -20.26
N LEU A 8 6.31 -5.49 -19.88
CA LEU A 8 6.77 -5.64 -18.49
C LEU A 8 7.62 -4.45 -18.03
N HIS A 9 8.58 -4.02 -18.85
CA HIS A 9 9.43 -2.86 -18.53
C HIS A 9 8.61 -1.56 -18.47
N THR A 10 7.60 -1.43 -19.33
CA THR A 10 6.68 -0.28 -19.29
C THR A 10 5.89 -0.25 -17.98
N ALA A 11 5.34 -1.40 -17.56
CA ALA A 11 4.62 -1.53 -16.30
C ALA A 11 5.52 -1.22 -15.09
N MET A 12 6.76 -1.75 -15.08
CA MET A 12 7.74 -1.45 -14.04
C MET A 12 8.10 0.04 -13.97
N TYR A 13 8.29 0.68 -15.12
CA TYR A 13 8.57 2.12 -15.19
C TYR A 13 7.41 2.94 -14.61
N MET A 14 6.17 2.63 -15.01
CA MET A 14 4.98 3.28 -14.48
C MET A 14 4.86 3.09 -12.97
N TRP A 15 5.12 1.88 -12.47
CA TRP A 15 5.13 1.60 -11.04
C TRP A 15 6.18 2.43 -10.29
N ASN A 16 7.40 2.51 -10.83
CA ASN A 16 8.49 3.28 -10.22
C ASN A 16 8.21 4.78 -10.18
N LYS A 17 7.59 5.35 -11.23
CA LYS A 17 7.28 6.78 -11.28
C LYS A 17 6.04 7.18 -10.48
N ASN A 18 5.10 6.26 -10.26
CA ASN A 18 3.87 6.55 -9.54
C ASN A 18 3.91 6.03 -8.11
N SER A 19 3.90 4.72 -7.93
CA SER A 19 3.70 4.11 -6.62
C SER A 19 4.96 4.06 -5.77
N LEU A 20 6.12 3.80 -6.35
CA LEU A 20 7.39 3.74 -5.60
C LEU A 20 7.73 5.10 -4.99
N ALA A 21 7.77 6.14 -5.83
CA ALA A 21 8.13 7.48 -5.39
C ALA A 21 7.10 8.07 -4.43
N ASN A 22 5.81 8.07 -4.79
CA ASN A 22 4.81 8.80 -4.04
C ASN A 22 4.23 8.04 -2.86
N VAL A 23 4.21 6.69 -2.89
CA VAL A 23 3.59 5.88 -1.84
C VAL A 23 4.65 5.21 -0.97
N LEU A 24 5.53 4.41 -1.59
CA LEU A 24 6.44 3.56 -0.82
C LEU A 24 7.54 4.37 -0.13
N LEU A 25 8.23 5.25 -0.86
CA LEU A 25 9.31 6.06 -0.29
C LEU A 25 8.77 7.15 0.64
N SER A 26 7.77 7.91 0.19
CA SER A 26 7.24 9.01 1.00
C SER A 26 6.47 8.54 2.23
N TYR A 27 5.47 7.65 2.10
CA TYR A 27 4.60 7.32 3.24
C TYR A 27 5.10 6.17 4.11
N LEU A 28 5.78 5.19 3.53
CA LEU A 28 6.21 3.98 4.26
C LEU A 28 7.70 3.98 4.62
N GLY A 29 8.48 4.95 4.12
CA GLY A 29 9.90 5.12 4.44
C GLY A 29 10.14 6.48 5.10
N ASP A 30 10.68 7.42 4.33
CA ASP A 30 11.27 8.69 4.78
C ASP A 30 10.44 9.44 5.83
N ARG A 31 9.12 9.62 5.63
CA ARG A 31 8.28 10.37 6.59
C ARG A 31 8.18 9.66 7.94
N THR A 32 8.07 8.33 7.93
CA THR A 32 7.98 7.55 9.16
C THR A 32 9.32 7.45 9.88
N GLU A 33 10.42 7.36 9.12
CA GLU A 33 11.78 7.26 9.66
C GLU A 33 12.22 8.59 10.28
N MET A 34 12.06 9.70 9.56
CA MET A 34 12.42 11.03 10.04
C MET A 34 11.58 11.47 11.24
N ALA A 35 10.31 11.07 11.31
CA ALA A 35 9.46 11.30 12.49
C ALA A 35 10.03 10.70 13.78
N HIS A 36 10.87 9.66 13.65
CA HIS A 36 11.54 9.00 14.76
C HIS A 36 13.06 9.26 14.79
N SER A 37 13.57 10.23 14.03
CA SER A 37 15.01 10.54 13.93
C SER A 37 15.86 9.32 13.55
N ILE A 38 15.31 8.41 12.75
CA ILE A 38 16.00 7.22 12.22
C ILE A 38 16.26 7.46 10.73
N GLU A 39 17.40 6.99 10.23
CA GLU A 39 17.73 6.96 8.81
C GLU A 39 17.76 5.49 8.35
N ALA A 40 16.78 5.02 7.58
CA ALA A 40 16.87 3.70 6.98
C ALA A 40 17.59 3.77 5.62
N ARG A 41 18.41 2.75 5.37
CA ARG A 41 19.08 2.57 4.09
C ARG A 41 18.27 1.59 3.25
N THR A 42 18.05 1.91 1.98
CA THR A 42 17.31 1.08 1.03
C THR A 42 18.27 0.39 0.04
N PRO A 43 18.93 -0.73 0.43
CA PRO A 43 19.99 -1.35 -0.38
C PRO A 43 19.51 -1.82 -1.76
N PHE A 44 18.21 -2.10 -1.91
CA PHE A 44 17.63 -2.49 -3.20
C PHE A 44 17.44 -1.34 -4.19
N LEU A 45 17.59 -0.08 -3.75
CA LEU A 45 17.49 1.11 -4.60
C LEU A 45 18.85 1.66 -5.02
N ASP A 46 19.92 0.89 -4.82
CA ASP A 46 21.23 1.27 -5.31
C ASP A 46 21.24 1.38 -6.84
N HIS A 47 21.94 2.38 -7.35
CA HIS A 47 22.03 2.69 -8.77
C HIS A 47 22.74 1.58 -9.54
N HIS A 48 23.82 0.99 -9.00
CA HIS A 48 24.52 -0.13 -9.64
C HIS A 48 23.63 -1.36 -9.77
N LEU A 49 22.89 -1.71 -8.71
CA LEU A 49 21.93 -2.80 -8.75
C LEU A 49 20.81 -2.52 -9.77
N THR A 50 20.34 -1.28 -9.82
CA THR A 50 19.26 -0.86 -10.73
C THR A 50 19.71 -0.92 -12.19
N GLU A 51 20.91 -0.44 -12.51
CA GLU A 51 21.51 -0.52 -13.84
C GLU A 51 21.67 -1.97 -14.30
N TYR A 52 22.21 -2.84 -13.44
CA TYR A 52 22.32 -4.26 -13.71
C TYR A 52 20.95 -4.92 -13.95
N ALA A 53 19.99 -4.66 -13.07
CA ALA A 53 18.65 -5.22 -13.17
C ALA A 53 17.91 -4.73 -14.43
N ASN A 54 18.19 -3.52 -14.92
CA ASN A 54 17.61 -2.99 -16.16
C ASN A 54 18.15 -3.71 -17.41
N GLY A 55 19.39 -4.21 -17.38
CA GLY A 55 19.97 -5.02 -18.46
C GLY A 55 19.42 -6.44 -18.56
N LEU A 56 18.79 -6.97 -17.51
CA LEU A 56 18.27 -8.33 -17.50
C LEU A 56 17.03 -8.49 -18.42
N PRO A 57 16.93 -9.62 -19.16
CA PRO A 57 15.77 -9.89 -20.01
C PRO A 57 14.48 -10.02 -19.17
N PRO A 58 13.32 -9.62 -19.70
CA PRO A 58 12.04 -9.71 -18.99
C PRO A 58 11.71 -11.13 -18.47
N SER A 59 12.12 -12.17 -19.20
CA SER A 59 11.85 -13.59 -18.89
C SER A 59 12.45 -14.08 -17.58
N VAL A 60 13.54 -13.46 -17.09
CA VAL A 60 14.15 -13.86 -15.81
C VAL A 60 13.54 -13.14 -14.61
N LYS A 61 12.88 -12.00 -14.84
CA LYS A 61 12.25 -11.18 -13.78
C LYS A 61 10.93 -11.77 -13.32
N LEU A 62 10.16 -12.31 -14.26
CA LEU A 62 8.83 -12.86 -14.06
C LEU A 62 8.76 -14.26 -14.68
N ARG A 63 8.49 -15.29 -13.86
CA ARG A 63 8.32 -16.66 -14.33
C ARG A 63 6.85 -17.06 -14.27
N TYR A 64 6.31 -17.60 -15.35
CA TYR A 64 5.01 -18.25 -15.35
C TYR A 64 5.14 -19.70 -14.87
N ALA A 65 4.33 -20.08 -13.90
CA ALA A 65 4.16 -21.45 -13.44
C ALA A 65 2.72 -21.86 -13.77
N ALA A 66 2.56 -22.70 -14.81
CA ALA A 66 1.26 -23.13 -15.32
C ALA A 66 0.49 -24.00 -14.32
N GLU A 67 1.20 -24.70 -13.45
CA GLU A 67 0.67 -25.71 -12.55
C GLU A 67 1.21 -25.47 -11.14
N SER A 68 0.39 -24.90 -10.27
CA SER A 68 0.48 -25.15 -8.84
C SER A 68 -0.61 -26.16 -8.50
N GLU A 69 -0.34 -27.45 -8.66
CA GLU A 69 -1.33 -28.52 -8.39
C GLU A 69 -1.83 -28.55 -6.94
N ASN A 70 -1.17 -27.87 -5.99
CA ASN A 70 -1.60 -27.82 -4.59
C ASN A 70 -1.61 -26.38 -4.01
N SER A 71 -2.20 -25.40 -4.70
CA SER A 71 -2.47 -24.11 -4.05
C SER A 71 -3.87 -24.12 -3.44
N GLU A 72 -3.95 -24.43 -2.14
CA GLU A 72 -5.04 -23.92 -1.31
C GLU A 72 -5.27 -22.44 -1.64
N LEU A 73 -6.54 -22.01 -1.69
CA LEU A 73 -6.91 -20.64 -2.00
C LEU A 73 -6.10 -19.70 -1.09
N GLY A 74 -5.14 -19.01 -1.70
CA GLY A 74 -4.39 -17.99 -1.00
C GLY A 74 -5.33 -16.92 -0.41
N PRO A 75 -4.89 -16.19 0.62
CA PRO A 75 -5.70 -15.21 1.32
C PRO A 75 -6.49 -14.24 0.41
N ILE A 76 -7.58 -13.67 0.95
CA ILE A 76 -8.59 -12.82 0.27
C ILE A 76 -8.04 -11.78 -0.73
N TRP A 77 -6.81 -11.27 -0.55
CA TRP A 77 -6.19 -10.28 -1.44
C TRP A 77 -5.54 -10.86 -2.71
N THR A 78 -5.42 -12.18 -2.83
CA THR A 78 -4.91 -12.86 -4.04
C THR A 78 -5.96 -13.02 -5.15
N LYS A 79 -7.21 -12.61 -4.90
CA LYS A 79 -8.35 -12.80 -5.81
C LYS A 79 -8.37 -11.85 -7.02
N SER A 80 -7.29 -11.11 -7.29
CA SER A 80 -7.29 -10.12 -8.38
C SER A 80 -7.09 -10.74 -9.76
N SER A 81 -6.58 -11.98 -9.88
CA SER A 81 -6.53 -12.74 -11.15
C SER A 81 -5.91 -14.13 -10.96
N ARG A 82 -6.49 -15.18 -11.56
CA ARG A 82 -5.84 -16.51 -11.71
C ARG A 82 -4.43 -16.40 -12.30
N VAL A 83 -4.22 -15.43 -13.20
CA VAL A 83 -2.92 -15.11 -13.82
C VAL A 83 -1.92 -14.58 -12.78
N SER A 84 -2.36 -13.73 -11.85
CA SER A 84 -1.48 -13.22 -10.79
C SER A 84 -1.02 -14.31 -9.82
N MET A 85 -1.77 -15.40 -9.67
CA MET A 85 -1.38 -16.55 -8.85
C MET A 85 -0.40 -17.49 -9.57
N SER A 86 -0.46 -17.56 -10.90
CA SER A 86 0.49 -18.33 -11.73
C SER A 86 1.81 -17.62 -12.01
N LEU A 87 1.96 -16.34 -11.62
CA LEU A 87 3.18 -15.57 -11.85
C LEU A 87 4.06 -15.54 -10.60
N ASN A 88 5.27 -16.10 -10.73
CA ASN A 88 6.30 -16.03 -9.71
C ASN A 88 7.10 -14.72 -9.89
N GLU A 89 6.75 -13.72 -9.12
CA GLU A 89 7.46 -12.44 -9.04
C GLU A 89 8.86 -12.62 -8.43
N LYS A 90 9.81 -11.78 -8.86
CA LYS A 90 11.18 -11.71 -8.31
C LYS A 90 11.92 -13.05 -8.43
N TRP A 91 11.65 -13.80 -9.50
CA TRP A 91 12.21 -15.15 -9.68
C TRP A 91 13.73 -15.17 -9.64
N ILE A 92 14.38 -14.28 -10.40
CA ILE A 92 15.85 -14.17 -10.39
C ILE A 92 16.43 -13.82 -9.01
N LEU A 93 15.74 -12.96 -8.24
CA LEU A 93 16.17 -12.63 -6.88
C LEU A 93 16.08 -13.85 -5.96
N ARG A 94 15.02 -14.65 -6.08
CA ARG A 94 14.89 -15.91 -5.33
C ARG A 94 16.00 -16.90 -5.69
N GLN A 95 16.35 -17.00 -6.98
CA GLN A 95 17.47 -17.86 -7.41
C GLN A 95 18.81 -17.37 -6.86
N ALA A 96 19.09 -16.07 -6.96
CA ALA A 96 20.34 -15.48 -6.50
C ALA A 96 20.53 -15.62 -4.99
N VAL A 97 19.45 -15.52 -4.21
CA VAL A 97 19.51 -15.57 -2.74
C VAL A 97 19.42 -16.99 -2.19
N ARG A 98 19.04 -18.00 -3.01
CA ARG A 98 18.90 -19.40 -2.61
C ARG A 98 20.04 -19.97 -1.74
N PRO A 99 21.35 -19.74 -2.01
CA PRO A 99 22.40 -20.27 -1.15
C PRO A 99 22.50 -19.60 0.23
N TYR A 100 21.82 -18.47 0.45
CA TYR A 100 21.88 -17.68 1.69
C TYR A 100 20.61 -17.81 2.56
N ILE A 101 19.56 -18.50 2.11
CA ILE A 101 18.29 -18.62 2.83
C ILE A 101 17.85 -20.07 2.96
N THR A 102 17.03 -20.37 3.97
CA THR A 102 16.43 -21.70 4.16
C THR A 102 15.39 -22.02 3.08
N ASP A 103 15.19 -23.30 2.82
CA ASP A 103 14.18 -23.77 1.86
C ASP A 103 12.75 -23.35 2.25
N GLU A 104 12.48 -23.19 3.55
CA GLU A 104 11.23 -22.66 4.08
C GLU A 104 10.98 -21.22 3.64
N LEU A 105 11.99 -20.35 3.81
CA LEU A 105 11.89 -18.95 3.42
C LEU A 105 11.84 -18.80 1.89
N TYR A 106 12.57 -19.66 1.17
CA TYR A 106 12.55 -19.70 -0.28
C TYR A 106 11.16 -20.05 -0.84
N LYS A 107 10.47 -21.04 -0.26
CA LYS A 107 9.11 -21.47 -0.66
C LYS A 107 8.00 -20.53 -0.17
N ARG A 108 8.28 -19.67 0.81
CA ARG A 108 7.30 -18.74 1.38
C ARG A 108 6.69 -17.82 0.32
N LYS A 109 5.35 -17.78 0.30
CA LYS A 109 4.58 -16.82 -0.51
C LYS A 109 4.73 -15.42 0.06
N LYS A 110 4.88 -14.42 -0.83
CA LYS A 110 4.96 -13.00 -0.46
C LYS A 110 3.74 -12.61 0.38
N HIS A 111 3.97 -12.33 1.65
CA HIS A 111 2.96 -11.79 2.54
C HIS A 111 3.23 -10.29 2.70
N PRO A 112 2.39 -9.40 2.13
CA PRO A 112 2.53 -7.97 2.35
C PRO A 112 2.34 -7.64 3.83
N PHE A 113 3.19 -6.78 4.37
CA PHE A 113 2.99 -6.24 5.71
C PHE A 113 1.82 -5.26 5.67
N PHE A 114 0.76 -5.55 6.43
CA PHE A 114 -0.39 -4.69 6.57
C PHE A 114 -0.60 -4.35 8.04
N ALA A 115 -0.92 -3.09 8.30
CA ALA A 115 -1.43 -2.70 9.60
C ALA A 115 -2.71 -3.52 9.90
N PRO A 116 -2.93 -3.93 11.17
CA PRO A 116 -4.14 -4.64 11.56
C PRO A 116 -5.38 -3.87 11.12
N PHE A 117 -6.39 -4.54 10.57
CA PHE A 117 -7.65 -3.89 10.16
C PHE A 117 -8.75 -3.97 11.22
N ARG A 118 -8.46 -4.59 12.36
CA ARG A 118 -9.38 -4.76 13.49
C ARG A 118 -8.92 -3.86 14.62
N TRP A 119 -9.80 -2.95 15.01
CA TRP A 119 -9.59 -2.07 16.17
C TRP A 119 -10.73 -2.26 17.17
N ALA A 120 -10.43 -1.98 18.44
CA ALA A 120 -11.43 -2.06 19.50
C ALA A 120 -12.61 -1.11 19.23
N ASN A 121 -13.82 -1.62 19.45
CA ASN A 121 -15.02 -0.78 19.44
C ASN A 121 -14.89 0.29 20.54
N ASP A 122 -15.20 1.53 20.20
CA ASP A 122 -14.99 2.74 21.03
C ASP A 122 -13.54 3.01 21.46
N GLY A 123 -12.58 2.36 20.78
CA GLY A 123 -11.17 2.70 20.88
C GLY A 123 -10.84 4.11 20.33
N PRO A 124 -9.57 4.55 20.44
CA PRO A 124 -9.15 5.88 19.98
C PRO A 124 -9.50 6.15 18.51
N SER A 125 -9.32 5.16 17.63
CA SER A 125 -9.67 5.30 16.21
C SER A 125 -11.18 5.46 15.98
N HIS A 126 -12.02 4.67 16.68
CA HIS A 126 -13.47 4.78 16.55
C HIS A 126 -13.98 6.15 17.00
N ARG A 127 -13.46 6.66 18.12
CA ARG A 127 -13.80 7.99 18.65
C ARG A 127 -13.37 9.11 17.70
N MET A 128 -12.17 9.01 17.13
CA MET A 128 -11.68 9.95 16.12
C MET A 128 -12.62 10.00 14.90
N PHE A 129 -12.99 8.85 14.33
CA PHE A 129 -13.89 8.81 13.18
C PHE A 129 -15.30 9.32 13.50
N LYS A 130 -15.83 9.04 14.69
CA LYS A 130 -17.11 9.60 15.15
C LYS A 130 -17.06 11.13 15.29
N ALA A 131 -15.92 11.69 15.70
CA ALA A 131 -15.75 13.13 15.87
C ALA A 131 -15.56 13.86 14.52
N LEU A 132 -14.87 13.23 13.56
CA LEU A 132 -14.56 13.86 12.26
C LEU A 132 -15.68 13.68 11.22
N LEU A 133 -16.40 12.56 11.23
CA LEU A 133 -17.45 12.25 10.26
C LEU A 133 -18.82 12.66 10.78
N THR A 134 -18.97 13.94 11.16
CA THR A 134 -20.26 14.52 11.53
C THR A 134 -21.16 14.70 10.31
N GLN A 135 -22.45 14.89 10.55
CA GLN A 135 -23.42 15.08 9.47
C GLN A 135 -23.05 16.28 8.61
N GLU A 136 -22.71 17.39 9.26
CA GLU A 136 -22.38 18.66 8.63
C GLU A 136 -21.10 18.54 7.80
N ALA A 137 -20.06 17.87 8.32
CA ALA A 137 -18.81 17.67 7.61
C ALA A 137 -18.99 16.82 6.35
N VAL A 138 -19.80 15.74 6.43
CA VAL A 138 -20.07 14.87 5.28
C VAL A 138 -20.93 15.57 4.22
N GLU A 139 -21.88 16.41 4.63
CA GLU A 139 -22.72 17.19 3.73
C GLU A 139 -21.91 18.30 3.03
N GLN A 140 -20.96 18.94 3.73
CA GLN A 140 -20.04 19.92 3.15
C GLN A 140 -19.13 19.36 2.06
N LEU A 141 -18.74 18.08 2.16
CA LEU A 141 -17.92 17.41 1.13
C LEU A 141 -18.64 17.33 -0.23
N GLY A 142 -19.98 17.26 -0.26
CA GLY A 142 -20.79 17.34 -1.50
C GLY A 142 -20.67 16.17 -2.50
N PHE A 143 -19.65 15.32 -2.41
CA PHE A 143 -19.44 14.15 -3.28
C PHE A 143 -19.54 12.80 -2.54
N VAL A 144 -19.75 12.80 -1.23
CA VAL A 144 -19.78 11.59 -0.39
C VAL A 144 -21.21 11.22 -0.01
N ASN A 145 -21.60 9.96 -0.25
CA ASN A 145 -22.92 9.49 0.16
C ASN A 145 -22.97 9.19 1.67
N ARG A 146 -23.70 10.02 2.41
CA ARG A 146 -23.92 9.90 3.86
C ARG A 146 -24.37 8.51 4.30
N ALA A 147 -25.36 7.92 3.63
CA ALA A 147 -25.92 6.62 4.02
C ALA A 147 -24.89 5.50 3.93
N THR A 148 -23.92 5.64 3.02
CA THR A 148 -22.80 4.69 2.91
C THR A 148 -21.79 4.91 4.03
N VAL A 149 -21.46 6.16 4.37
CA VAL A 149 -20.51 6.47 5.47
C VAL A 149 -21.03 5.94 6.80
N GLN A 150 -22.29 6.21 7.14
CA GLN A 150 -22.88 5.77 8.41
C GLN A 150 -22.90 4.24 8.53
N ARG A 151 -23.22 3.54 7.44
CA ARG A 151 -23.17 2.07 7.40
C ARG A 151 -21.74 1.57 7.60
N CYS A 152 -20.76 2.19 6.95
CA CYS A 152 -19.36 1.79 7.07
C CYS A 152 -18.84 2.00 8.49
N ILE A 153 -19.18 3.10 9.19
CA ILE A 153 -18.77 3.33 10.59
C ILE A 153 -19.27 2.18 11.47
N VAL A 154 -20.54 1.82 11.32
CA VAL A 154 -21.15 0.74 12.12
C VAL A 154 -20.56 -0.63 11.78
N VAL A 155 -20.21 -0.90 10.52
CA VAL A 155 -19.69 -2.21 10.08
C VAL A 155 -18.19 -2.37 10.37
N ALA A 156 -17.42 -1.28 10.32
CA ALA A 156 -15.96 -1.34 10.42
C ALA A 156 -15.44 -1.75 11.82
N TRP A 157 -16.17 -1.46 12.90
CA TRP A 157 -15.79 -1.80 14.28
C TRP A 157 -16.59 -2.97 14.90
N ARG A 158 -17.35 -3.72 14.10
CA ARG A 158 -17.98 -4.97 14.53
C ARG A 158 -16.96 -6.10 14.66
N GLU A 159 -17.34 -7.12 15.42
CA GLU A 159 -16.54 -8.35 15.61
C GLU A 159 -16.28 -9.06 14.26
N GLU A 160 -17.28 -9.07 13.37
CA GLU A 160 -17.14 -9.36 11.93
C GLU A 160 -16.94 -8.08 11.11
N SER A 161 -15.76 -7.46 11.25
CA SER A 161 -15.39 -6.26 10.49
C SER A 161 -15.03 -6.58 9.03
N ASP A 162 -15.62 -5.83 8.10
CA ASP A 162 -15.23 -5.86 6.69
C ASP A 162 -14.03 -4.92 6.45
N PRO A 163 -12.86 -5.44 5.99
CA PRO A 163 -11.69 -4.61 5.70
C PRO A 163 -11.94 -3.53 4.64
N LYS A 164 -12.92 -3.71 3.75
CA LYS A 164 -13.22 -2.70 2.71
C LYS A 164 -13.92 -1.49 3.32
N SER A 165 -14.87 -1.72 4.21
CA SER A 165 -15.58 -0.68 4.97
C SER A 165 -14.60 0.18 5.78
N PHE A 166 -13.65 -0.45 6.48
CA PHE A 166 -12.62 0.29 7.21
C PHE A 166 -11.73 1.14 6.29
N ARG A 167 -11.24 0.56 5.17
CA ARG A 167 -10.39 1.28 4.21
C ARG A 167 -11.09 2.46 3.55
N LEU A 168 -12.39 2.34 3.29
CA LEU A 168 -13.18 3.43 2.73
C LEU A 168 -13.25 4.60 3.71
N LEU A 169 -13.50 4.35 4.99
CA LEU A 169 -13.52 5.39 6.01
C LEU A 169 -12.16 6.07 6.17
N TRP A 170 -11.08 5.29 6.17
CA TRP A 170 -9.74 5.85 6.27
C TRP A 170 -9.42 6.81 5.10
N ARG A 171 -9.83 6.45 3.87
CA ARG A 171 -9.66 7.32 2.69
C ARG A 171 -10.49 8.60 2.77
N LEU A 172 -11.65 8.55 3.44
CA LEU A 172 -12.50 9.72 3.64
C LEU A 172 -11.97 10.63 4.75
N GLY A 173 -11.44 10.05 5.83
CA GLY A 173 -10.81 10.82 6.92
C GLY A 173 -9.62 11.66 6.45
N ASP A 174 -8.83 11.14 5.51
CA ASP A 174 -7.67 11.86 4.94
C ASP A 174 -8.08 13.02 4.01
N ALA A 175 -9.29 12.97 3.44
CA ALA A 175 -9.84 14.07 2.62
C ALA A 175 -10.46 15.20 3.47
N GLY A 176 -10.90 14.87 4.70
CA GLY A 176 -11.40 15.86 5.66
C GLY A 176 -10.28 16.62 6.37
N SER A 177 -9.15 15.96 6.67
CA SER A 177 -8.00 16.57 7.36
C SER A 177 -7.21 17.57 6.50
N THR A 178 -7.33 17.50 5.17
CA THR A 178 -6.66 18.45 4.27
C THR A 178 -7.23 19.86 4.31
N HIS A 179 -8.42 20.06 4.91
CA HIS A 179 -8.98 21.41 5.09
C HIS A 179 -8.59 22.07 6.42
N GLU A 180 -8.27 21.30 7.48
CA GLU A 180 -7.81 21.88 8.77
C GLU A 180 -6.31 22.17 8.81
N CYS A 181 -5.49 21.51 7.99
CA CYS A 181 -4.02 21.72 8.01
C CYS A 181 -3.56 23.02 7.30
N SER A 182 -4.50 23.85 6.82
CA SER A 182 -4.24 25.13 6.16
C SER A 182 -4.40 26.35 7.09
N GLU A 183 -4.97 26.21 8.29
CA GLU A 183 -5.31 27.37 9.13
C GLU A 183 -4.55 27.44 10.46
N ASP A 184 -4.01 26.33 10.98
CA ASP A 184 -3.32 26.30 12.29
C ASP A 184 -1.77 26.32 12.23
N GLY A 185 -1.21 26.85 11.12
CA GLY A 185 0.24 26.98 10.92
C GLY A 185 0.75 28.41 10.71
N LEU A 186 -0.10 29.43 10.88
CA LEU A 186 0.31 30.82 10.72
C LEU A 186 0.97 31.34 12.00
N VAL A 187 2.30 31.25 11.99
CA VAL A 187 3.22 32.09 12.74
C VAL A 187 2.68 33.53 12.76
N ARG A 188 2.31 34.01 13.95
CA ARG A 188 2.15 35.43 14.22
C ARG A 188 3.47 36.14 13.89
N LEU A 189 3.51 36.83 12.75
CA LEU A 189 4.41 37.97 12.57
C LEU A 189 3.58 39.22 12.81
N GLY A 190 3.93 39.89 13.90
CA GLY A 190 3.23 41.06 14.41
C GLY A 190 3.42 42.30 13.54
N ASN A 191 2.51 43.24 13.79
CA ASN A 191 2.48 44.63 13.35
C ASN A 191 3.88 45.28 13.22
N HIS A 192 4.17 45.80 12.03
CA HIS A 192 4.48 47.22 11.80
C HIS A 192 4.31 47.57 10.33
#